data_AF-A0A9D1L4C3-F1
#
_entry.id   AF-A0A9D1L4C3-F1
#
_cell.length_a   1.000
_cell.length_b   1.000
_cell.length_c   1.000
_cell.angle_alpha   90.00
_cell.angle_beta   90.00
_cell.angle_gamma   90.00
#
_symmetry.space_group_name_H-M   'P 1'
#
loop_
_entity.id
_entity.type
_entity.pdbx_description
1 polymer ?
#
loop_
_entity_poly.entity_id
_entity_poly.type
_entity_poly.pdbx_seq_one_letter_code
_entity_poly.pdbx_strand_id
1 'polypeptide(L)'
;MDLRSSDTSERNTQDRFTLPEWLRPDKPSEYEPPRDRDTFLRNNVLHMVGMLEVFRGGGFGSCLVARTVGRVDARLRILVTLLLAILVSAAQNMAFVWVMLIIVLIGLVLRPAGEISAILRPALVATVLAVCLSIPAIYFGALAAPLRLAGKTFTTTVLVLGLTRSLGAHGLVEAARRLQLPATAALVIDLAIRDLALLGQIAIELGQALALRSIGHNRDKSSSVAGLLATTYLKAHDLAGAQYEAMVCRGFDGLVTVPSQPVSHRSGFASFCYLAVVILIVAVFVWLEGAMG
;
A
#
# COMPACT_ATOMS: atom_id res chain seq x y z
N MET A 1 41.16 66.97 -49.90
CA MET A 1 40.85 68.03 -48.92
C MET A 1 39.36 68.27 -48.96
N ASP A 2 38.56 67.24 -48.65
CA ASP A 2 38.30 66.72 -47.29
C ASP A 2 37.49 67.77 -46.52
N LEU A 3 36.27 67.56 -46.03
CA LEU A 3 35.69 66.39 -45.40
C LEU A 3 34.15 66.43 -45.59
N ARG A 4 33.61 65.45 -46.30
CA ARG A 4 32.18 65.11 -46.33
C ARG A 4 32.04 63.69 -45.82
N SER A 5 32.13 63.46 -44.51
CA SER A 5 32.05 62.09 -43.97
C SER A 5 31.74 61.96 -42.46
N SER A 6 31.07 62.92 -41.82
CA SER A 6 30.90 62.88 -40.35
C SER A 6 29.46 62.92 -39.84
N ASP A 7 28.45 62.58 -40.67
CA ASP A 7 27.03 62.68 -40.25
C ASP A 7 26.22 61.39 -40.40
N THR A 8 26.88 60.28 -40.76
CA THR A 8 26.23 58.96 -40.94
C THR A 8 26.60 57.93 -39.86
N SER A 9 27.46 58.27 -38.90
CA SER A 9 27.93 57.31 -37.88
C SER A 9 27.14 57.34 -36.56
N GLU A 10 26.27 58.33 -36.33
CA GLU A 10 25.57 58.48 -35.04
C GLU A 10 24.14 57.96 -35.02
N ARG A 11 23.67 57.33 -36.11
CA ARG A 11 22.28 56.86 -36.23
C ARG A 11 22.11 55.35 -36.11
N ASN A 12 23.11 54.61 -35.64
CA ASN A 12 23.11 53.14 -35.66
C ASN A 12 23.45 52.45 -34.32
N THR A 13 23.46 53.17 -33.20
CA THR A 13 23.83 52.62 -31.89
C THR A 13 22.86 53.00 -30.78
N GLN A 14 21.62 53.34 -31.13
CA GLN A 14 20.64 53.80 -30.15
C GLN A 14 19.23 53.24 -30.38
N ASP A 15 19.17 51.96 -30.72
CA ASP A 15 18.07 51.09 -30.28
C ASP A 15 18.69 49.87 -29.59
N ARG A 16 19.48 50.15 -28.53
CA ARG A 16 19.69 49.12 -27.52
C ARG A 16 18.32 48.91 -26.91
N PHE A 17 17.68 47.80 -27.23
CA PHE A 17 16.58 47.25 -26.43
C PHE A 17 17.01 47.38 -24.97
N THR A 18 16.47 48.37 -24.26
CA THR A 18 16.78 48.57 -22.84
C THR A 18 16.01 47.50 -22.12
N LEU A 19 16.66 46.35 -21.90
CA LEU A 19 16.05 45.29 -21.12
C LEU A 19 15.63 45.89 -19.76
N PRO A 20 14.38 45.63 -19.33
CA PRO A 20 13.92 46.01 -18.00
C PRO A 20 14.94 45.59 -16.94
N GLU A 21 15.03 46.34 -15.84
CA GLU A 21 16.11 46.17 -14.85
C GLU A 21 16.25 44.75 -14.28
N TRP A 22 15.18 43.95 -14.33
CA TRP A 22 15.12 42.56 -13.86
C TRP A 22 15.60 41.51 -14.87
N LEU A 23 15.81 41.87 -16.14
CA LEU A 23 16.28 40.96 -17.22
C LEU A 23 17.71 41.31 -17.68
N ARG A 24 18.37 42.22 -16.95
CA ARG A 24 19.71 42.70 -17.24
C ARG A 24 20.78 41.65 -16.87
N PRO A 25 21.58 41.15 -17.82
CA PRO A 25 22.60 40.12 -17.54
C PRO A 25 23.71 40.60 -16.60
N ASP A 26 23.83 41.92 -16.45
CA ASP A 26 24.72 42.65 -15.53
C ASP A 26 24.30 42.55 -14.05
N LYS A 27 23.05 42.16 -13.75
CA LYS A 27 22.57 41.91 -12.39
C LYS A 27 21.90 40.54 -12.31
N PRO A 28 22.63 39.46 -12.02
CA PRO A 28 21.99 38.19 -11.70
C PRO A 28 21.04 38.42 -10.52
N SER A 29 19.76 38.10 -10.70
CA SER A 29 18.76 38.20 -9.65
C SER A 29 19.11 37.17 -8.56
N GLU A 30 19.84 37.61 -7.53
CA GLU A 30 20.16 36.81 -6.35
C GLU A 30 18.89 36.69 -5.50
N TYR A 31 17.97 35.84 -5.96
CA TYR A 31 16.76 35.50 -5.23
C TYR A 31 17.07 34.33 -4.30
N GLU A 32 17.35 34.63 -3.04
CA GLU A 32 17.32 33.62 -1.97
C GLU A 32 15.87 33.46 -1.49
N PRO A 33 15.22 32.32 -1.76
CA PRO A 33 13.86 32.11 -1.29
C PRO A 33 13.84 32.14 0.25
N PRO A 34 12.87 32.84 0.87
CA PRO A 34 12.68 32.76 2.31
C PRO A 34 12.43 31.29 2.66
N ARG A 35 13.09 30.81 3.72
CA ARG A 35 13.11 29.40 4.14
C ARG A 35 11.72 28.93 4.61
N ASP A 36 10.79 28.67 3.70
CA ASP A 36 9.50 28.05 4.00
C ASP A 36 9.70 26.53 4.18
N ARG A 37 8.89 25.97 5.07
CA ARG A 37 8.86 24.55 5.41
C ARG A 37 8.02 23.81 4.38
N ASP A 38 8.60 23.59 3.20
CA ASP A 38 8.10 22.65 2.18
C ASP A 38 8.14 21.19 2.63
N THR A 39 8.67 20.95 3.83
CA THR A 39 8.71 19.65 4.50
C THR A 39 7.36 18.96 4.49
N PHE A 40 6.24 19.69 4.61
CA PHE A 40 4.90 19.09 4.58
C PHE A 40 4.55 18.48 3.22
N LEU A 41 4.65 19.23 2.13
CA LEU A 41 4.36 18.72 0.78
C LEU A 41 5.33 17.60 0.42
N ARG A 42 6.62 17.79 0.70
CA ARG A 42 7.65 16.79 0.43
C ARG A 42 7.38 15.48 1.18
N ASN A 43 7.03 15.55 2.48
CA ASN A 43 6.76 14.36 3.28
C ASN A 43 5.49 13.64 2.82
N ASN A 44 4.45 14.38 2.43
CA ASN A 44 3.22 13.79 1.90
C ASN A 44 3.44 13.12 0.54
N VAL A 45 4.18 13.76 -0.37
CA VAL A 45 4.55 13.18 -1.68
C VAL A 45 5.39 11.92 -1.50
N LEU A 46 6.41 11.96 -0.63
CA LEU A 46 7.24 10.79 -0.31
C LEU A 46 6.42 9.64 0.28
N HIS A 47 5.46 9.94 1.15
CA HIS A 47 4.56 8.94 1.70
C HIS A 47 3.65 8.32 0.62
N MET A 48 3.12 9.13 -0.30
CA MET A 48 2.35 8.64 -1.45
C MET A 48 3.17 7.75 -2.38
N VAL A 49 4.42 8.13 -2.68
CA VAL A 49 5.36 7.30 -3.45
C VAL A 49 5.57 5.96 -2.75
N GLY A 50 5.84 5.97 -1.44
CA GLY A 50 6.01 4.74 -0.66
C GLY A 50 4.77 3.84 -0.65
N MET A 51 3.57 4.43 -0.59
CA MET A 51 2.31 3.66 -0.69
C MET A 51 2.14 3.05 -2.09
N LEU A 52 2.48 3.77 -3.15
CA LEU A 52 2.43 3.26 -4.52
C LEU A 52 3.43 2.14 -4.76
N GLU A 53 4.63 2.21 -4.20
CA GLU A 53 5.60 1.11 -4.25
C GLU A 53 5.07 -0.17 -3.59
N VAL A 54 4.31 -0.03 -2.50
CA VAL A 54 3.63 -1.16 -1.86
C VAL A 54 2.57 -1.78 -2.78
N PHE A 55 1.81 -0.97 -3.52
CA PHE A 55 0.82 -1.46 -4.50
C PHE A 55 1.47 -2.03 -5.78
N ARG A 56 2.60 -1.46 -6.23
CA ARG A 56 3.26 -1.79 -7.52
C ARG A 56 4.08 -3.08 -7.50
N GLY A 57 4.22 -3.71 -6.34
CA GLY A 57 4.74 -5.08 -6.26
C GLY A 57 6.17 -5.16 -5.75
N GLY A 58 6.30 -5.08 -4.43
CA GLY A 58 7.29 -5.88 -3.71
C GLY A 58 6.85 -7.35 -3.66
N GLY A 59 6.69 -7.99 -4.82
CA GLY A 59 6.51 -9.44 -4.90
C GLY A 59 7.77 -10.11 -4.36
N PHE A 60 7.59 -11.01 -3.39
CA PHE A 60 8.69 -11.61 -2.64
C PHE A 60 9.71 -12.28 -3.56
N GLY A 61 10.89 -11.69 -3.61
CA GLY A 61 12.12 -12.36 -3.99
C GLY A 61 12.61 -13.27 -2.86
N SER A 62 13.04 -14.46 -3.25
CA SER A 62 14.15 -15.23 -2.64
C SER A 62 14.01 -15.91 -1.26
N CYS A 63 12.82 -16.31 -0.78
CA CYS A 63 12.74 -17.30 0.32
C CYS A 63 12.10 -18.64 -0.09
N LEU A 64 12.65 -19.76 0.40
CA LEU A 64 12.13 -21.12 0.20
C LEU A 64 10.69 -21.27 0.68
N VAL A 65 10.33 -20.68 1.82
CA VAL A 65 8.96 -20.71 2.36
C VAL A 65 8.02 -19.90 1.48
N ALA A 66 8.44 -18.72 1.01
CA ALA A 66 7.64 -17.92 0.07
C ALA A 66 7.47 -18.65 -1.27
N ARG A 67 8.45 -19.46 -1.69
CA ARG A 67 8.39 -20.26 -2.93
C ARG A 67 7.55 -21.53 -2.80
N THR A 68 7.50 -22.17 -1.64
CA THR A 68 6.64 -23.34 -1.39
C THR A 68 5.20 -22.90 -1.16
N VAL A 69 4.99 -21.89 -0.31
CA VAL A 69 3.68 -21.26 -0.12
C VAL A 69 3.21 -20.69 -1.44
N GLY A 70 4.07 -20.01 -2.20
CA GLY A 70 3.85 -19.46 -3.54
C GLY A 70 3.23 -20.41 -4.57
N ARG A 71 3.41 -21.73 -4.41
CA ARG A 71 2.83 -22.76 -5.29
C ARG A 71 1.41 -23.20 -4.90
N VAL A 72 0.97 -22.88 -3.69
CA VAL A 72 -0.38 -23.20 -3.19
C VAL A 72 -1.39 -22.20 -3.74
N ASP A 73 -2.60 -22.65 -4.08
CA ASP A 73 -3.67 -21.77 -4.56
C ASP A 73 -3.96 -20.61 -3.58
N ALA A 74 -4.10 -19.38 -4.11
CA ALA A 74 -4.37 -18.18 -3.31
C ALA A 74 -5.64 -18.32 -2.45
N ARG A 75 -6.69 -18.98 -3.00
CA ARG A 75 -7.95 -19.29 -2.26
C ARG A 75 -7.67 -20.05 -0.97
N LEU A 76 -6.88 -21.13 -1.06
CA LEU A 76 -6.60 -22.00 0.07
C LEU A 76 -5.83 -21.26 1.15
N ARG A 77 -4.89 -20.40 0.77
CA ARG A 77 -4.15 -19.57 1.73
C ARG A 77 -5.07 -18.62 2.50
N ILE A 78 -6.02 -17.95 1.83
CA ILE A 78 -6.99 -17.08 2.52
C ILE A 78 -7.88 -17.90 3.47
N LEU A 79 -8.46 -19.00 2.99
CA LEU A 79 -9.33 -19.83 3.82
C LEU A 79 -8.62 -20.41 5.03
N VAL A 80 -7.39 -20.90 4.85
CA VAL A 80 -6.57 -21.47 5.94
C VAL A 80 -6.19 -20.40 6.95
N THR A 81 -5.71 -19.23 6.50
CA THR A 81 -5.32 -18.16 7.42
C THR A 81 -6.53 -17.59 8.17
N LEU A 82 -7.69 -17.50 7.53
CA LEU A 82 -8.96 -17.15 8.19
C LEU A 82 -9.34 -18.21 9.23
N LEU A 83 -9.30 -19.50 8.87
CA LEU A 83 -9.59 -20.61 9.77
C LEU A 83 -8.66 -20.58 10.99
N LEU A 84 -7.36 -20.40 10.79
CA LEU A 84 -6.38 -20.30 11.88
C LEU A 84 -6.63 -19.07 12.77
N ALA A 85 -7.01 -17.92 12.19
CA ALA A 85 -7.39 -16.75 12.97
C ALA A 85 -8.63 -17.00 13.83
N ILE A 86 -9.64 -17.69 13.28
CA ILE A 86 -10.84 -18.11 14.02
C ILE A 86 -10.44 -19.07 15.15
N LEU A 87 -9.58 -20.05 14.89
CA LEU A 87 -9.11 -21.02 15.89
C LEU A 87 -8.36 -20.33 17.05
N VAL A 88 -7.46 -19.40 16.75
CA VAL A 88 -6.75 -18.60 17.76
C VAL A 88 -7.73 -17.72 18.55
N SER A 89 -8.74 -17.15 17.89
CA SER A 89 -9.76 -16.35 18.56
C SER A 89 -10.63 -17.20 19.50
N ALA A 90 -11.04 -18.39 19.05
CA ALA A 90 -11.91 -19.30 19.79
C ALA A 90 -11.21 -19.99 20.97
N ALA A 91 -9.89 -20.18 20.91
CA ALA A 91 -9.14 -20.90 21.93
C ALA A 91 -9.30 -20.30 23.34
N GLN A 92 -9.83 -21.09 24.27
CA GLN A 92 -9.92 -20.71 25.68
C GLN A 92 -8.65 -21.11 26.43
N ASN A 93 -7.97 -22.16 25.99
CA ASN A 93 -6.76 -22.66 26.60
C ASN A 93 -5.52 -21.81 26.26
N MET A 94 -4.75 -21.43 27.28
CA MET A 94 -3.52 -20.66 27.13
C MET A 94 -2.44 -21.47 26.39
N ALA A 95 -2.36 -22.79 26.60
CA ALA A 95 -1.35 -23.65 25.99
C ALA A 95 -1.42 -23.63 24.45
N PHE A 96 -2.63 -23.65 23.89
CA PHE A 96 -2.81 -23.60 22.44
C PHE A 96 -2.31 -22.28 21.84
N VAL A 97 -2.55 -21.15 22.52
CA VAL A 97 -2.07 -19.83 22.07
C VAL A 97 -0.53 -19.80 22.04
N TRP A 98 0.14 -20.39 23.04
CA TRP A 98 1.60 -20.49 23.05
C TRP A 98 2.15 -21.36 21.91
N VAL A 99 1.53 -22.51 21.64
CA VAL A 99 1.92 -23.38 20.51
C VAL A 99 1.77 -22.62 19.19
N MET A 100 0.64 -21.94 18.98
CA MET A 100 0.42 -21.11 17.79
C MET A 100 1.42 -19.98 17.66
N LEU A 101 1.73 -19.31 18.77
CA LEU A 101 2.72 -18.25 18.81
C LEU A 101 4.10 -18.74 18.36
N ILE A 102 4.53 -19.91 18.85
CA ILE A 102 5.80 -20.53 18.45
C ILE A 102 5.80 -20.86 16.95
N ILE A 103 4.75 -21.48 16.43
CA ILE A 103 4.63 -21.83 15.01
C ILE A 103 4.73 -20.57 14.14
N VAL A 104 4.00 -19.52 14.50
CA VAL A 104 4.00 -18.25 13.76
C VAL A 104 5.37 -17.56 13.85
N LEU A 105 6.04 -17.62 15.00
CA LEU A 105 7.37 -17.04 15.19
C LEU A 105 8.44 -17.77 14.37
N ILE A 106 8.40 -19.11 14.34
CA ILE A 106 9.28 -19.91 13.47
C ILE A 106 9.03 -19.53 12.00
N GLY A 107 7.76 -19.41 11.58
CA GLY A 107 7.40 -18.94 10.25
C GLY A 107 7.88 -17.52 9.92
N LEU A 108 7.99 -16.65 10.93
CA LEU A 108 8.50 -15.29 10.80
C LEU A 108 10.02 -15.25 10.67
N VAL A 109 10.75 -16.05 11.46
CA VAL A 109 12.23 -16.13 11.42
C VAL A 109 12.74 -16.64 10.08
N LEU A 110 11.95 -17.47 9.38
CA LEU A 110 12.28 -17.97 8.04
C LEU A 110 12.13 -16.89 6.94
N ARG A 111 11.62 -15.69 7.26
CA ARG A 111 11.47 -14.58 6.30
C ARG A 111 12.72 -13.67 6.31
N PRO A 112 13.06 -13.01 5.19
CA PRO A 112 14.19 -12.08 5.15
C PRO A 112 14.01 -10.92 6.14
N ALA A 113 15.13 -10.42 6.67
CA ALA A 113 15.18 -9.45 7.77
C ALA A 113 14.38 -8.16 7.51
N GLY A 114 14.33 -7.69 6.25
CA GLY A 114 13.54 -6.51 5.87
C GLY A 114 12.04 -6.71 6.13
N GLU A 115 11.51 -7.89 5.88
CA GLU A 115 10.09 -8.21 6.07
C GLU A 115 9.73 -8.46 7.51
N ILE A 116 10.64 -9.05 8.29
CA ILE A 116 10.45 -9.24 9.73
C ILE A 116 10.14 -7.88 10.37
N SER A 117 10.96 -6.86 10.08
CA SER A 117 10.76 -5.52 10.65
C SER A 117 9.43 -4.88 10.21
N ALA A 118 9.00 -5.14 8.97
CA ALA A 118 7.76 -4.59 8.42
C ALA A 118 6.50 -5.24 9.01
N ILE A 119 6.58 -6.51 9.46
CA ILE A 119 5.48 -7.22 10.11
C ILE A 119 5.51 -7.00 11.62
N LEU A 120 6.71 -6.99 12.22
CA LEU A 120 6.88 -6.92 13.66
C LEU A 120 6.51 -5.54 14.23
N ARG A 121 6.86 -4.45 13.53
CA ARG A 121 6.50 -3.08 13.96
C ARG A 121 4.99 -2.90 14.17
N PRO A 122 4.11 -3.15 13.18
CA PRO A 122 2.66 -3.02 13.38
C PRO A 122 2.11 -4.05 14.37
N ALA A 123 2.67 -5.27 14.43
CA ALA A 123 2.25 -6.27 15.41
C ALA A 123 2.53 -5.83 16.86
N LEU A 124 3.68 -5.21 17.11
CA LEU A 124 4.01 -4.65 18.42
C LEU A 124 3.08 -3.49 18.80
N VAL A 125 2.80 -2.58 17.87
CA VAL A 125 1.85 -1.48 18.11
C VAL A 125 0.46 -2.01 18.46
N ALA A 126 -0.03 -3.00 17.71
CA ALA A 126 -1.31 -3.64 17.97
C ALA A 126 -1.35 -4.34 19.35
N THR A 127 -0.26 -4.99 19.74
CA THR A 127 -0.17 -5.70 21.03
C THR A 127 -0.12 -4.72 22.20
N VAL A 128 0.65 -3.64 22.09
CA VAL A 128 0.69 -2.57 23.10
C VAL A 128 -0.69 -1.93 23.26
N LEU A 129 -1.39 -1.67 22.15
CA LEU A 129 -2.75 -1.15 22.16
C LEU A 129 -3.71 -2.14 22.84
N ALA A 130 -3.62 -3.43 22.52
CA ALA A 130 -4.45 -4.47 23.16
C ALA A 130 -4.21 -4.55 24.67
N VAL A 131 -2.94 -4.47 25.11
CA VAL A 131 -2.59 -4.42 26.54
C VAL A 131 -3.17 -3.16 27.18
N CYS A 132 -3.04 -2.00 26.54
CA CYS A 132 -3.59 -0.73 27.02
C CYS A 132 -5.12 -0.81 27.21
N LEU A 133 -5.84 -1.39 26.26
CA LEU A 133 -7.28 -1.62 26.38
C LEU A 133 -7.65 -2.59 27.50
N SER A 134 -6.76 -3.54 27.83
CA SER A 134 -7.00 -4.54 28.88
C SER A 134 -6.64 -4.06 30.30
N ILE A 135 -6.15 -2.83 30.48
CA ILE A 135 -5.79 -2.26 31.79
C ILE A 135 -6.92 -2.38 32.84
N PRO A 136 -8.20 -2.15 32.50
CA PRO A 136 -9.29 -2.34 33.47
C PRO A 136 -9.35 -3.75 34.04
N ALA A 137 -9.02 -4.78 33.25
CA ALA A 137 -9.01 -6.17 33.70
C ALA A 137 -7.84 -6.48 34.66
N ILE A 138 -6.73 -5.73 34.55
CA ILE A 138 -5.59 -5.82 35.46
C ILE A 138 -5.98 -5.33 36.86
N TYR A 139 -6.80 -4.28 36.91
CA TYR A 139 -7.30 -3.73 38.18
C TYR A 139 -8.13 -4.74 38.98
N PHE A 140 -8.83 -5.65 38.31
CA PHE A 140 -9.59 -6.74 38.94
C PHE A 140 -8.75 -8.00 39.28
N GLY A 141 -7.41 -7.93 39.19
CA GLY A 141 -6.50 -8.97 39.69
C GLY A 141 -6.24 -10.17 38.77
N ALA A 142 -6.82 -10.18 37.56
CA ALA A 142 -6.66 -11.29 36.61
C ALA A 142 -5.46 -11.08 35.66
N LEU A 143 -4.23 -11.24 36.15
CA LEU A 143 -2.99 -11.08 35.35
C LEU A 143 -2.89 -12.03 34.14
N ALA A 144 -3.58 -13.17 34.16
CA ALA A 144 -3.61 -14.11 33.04
C ALA A 144 -4.46 -13.62 31.85
N ALA A 145 -5.45 -12.75 32.07
CA ALA A 145 -6.33 -12.21 31.04
C ALA A 145 -5.62 -11.29 30.02
N PRO A 146 -4.85 -10.26 30.43
CA PRO A 146 -4.16 -9.37 29.49
C PRO A 146 -3.09 -10.12 28.68
N LEU A 147 -2.38 -11.08 29.29
CA LEU A 147 -1.37 -11.88 28.59
C LEU A 147 -2.00 -12.76 27.51
N ARG A 148 -3.16 -13.36 27.80
CA ARG A 148 -3.92 -14.15 26.82
C ARG A 148 -4.39 -13.29 25.65
N LEU A 149 -4.92 -12.12 25.93
CA LEU A 149 -5.39 -11.19 24.90
C LEU A 149 -4.23 -10.72 24.01
N ALA A 150 -3.12 -10.30 24.63
CA ALA A 150 -1.92 -9.87 23.93
C ALA A 150 -1.36 -10.96 23.00
N GLY A 151 -1.27 -12.21 23.49
CA GLY A 151 -0.81 -13.36 22.70
C GLY A 151 -1.70 -13.64 21.50
N LYS A 152 -3.03 -13.57 21.67
CA LYS A 152 -3.98 -13.71 20.55
C LYS A 152 -3.81 -12.60 19.52
N THR A 153 -3.81 -11.34 19.96
CA THR A 153 -3.70 -10.19 19.06
C THR A 153 -2.39 -10.18 18.29
N PHE A 154 -1.28 -10.55 18.93
CA PHE A 154 0.01 -10.66 18.26
C PHE A 154 -0.04 -11.75 17.18
N THR A 155 -0.50 -12.95 17.55
CA THR A 155 -0.56 -14.11 16.64
C THR A 155 -1.46 -13.84 15.44
N THR A 156 -2.66 -13.31 15.65
CA THR A 156 -3.60 -12.99 14.56
C THR A 156 -3.07 -11.89 13.65
N THR A 157 -2.45 -10.86 14.22
CA THR A 157 -1.89 -9.73 13.44
C THR A 157 -0.73 -10.20 12.57
N VAL A 158 0.20 -11.01 13.10
CA VAL A 158 1.31 -11.57 12.32
C VAL A 158 0.79 -12.50 11.21
N LEU A 159 -0.22 -13.32 11.49
CA LEU A 159 -0.81 -14.22 10.50
C LEU A 159 -1.46 -13.44 9.35
N VAL A 160 -2.27 -12.43 9.66
CA VAL A 160 -2.97 -11.60 8.67
C VAL A 160 -1.98 -10.77 7.86
N LEU A 161 -1.01 -10.10 8.50
CA LEU A 161 0.02 -9.34 7.79
C LEU A 161 0.90 -10.26 6.93
N GLY A 162 1.21 -11.45 7.44
CA GLY A 162 1.94 -12.48 6.71
C GLY A 162 1.21 -12.93 5.44
N LEU A 163 -0.12 -13.06 5.50
CA LEU A 163 -0.98 -13.37 4.36
C LEU A 163 -1.01 -12.22 3.36
N THR A 164 -1.37 -11.02 3.79
CA THR A 164 -1.51 -9.83 2.94
C THR A 164 -0.23 -9.57 2.14
N ARG A 165 0.93 -9.73 2.78
CA ARG A 165 2.23 -9.59 2.12
C ARG A 165 2.54 -10.74 1.13
N SER A 166 2.04 -11.94 1.38
CA SER A 166 2.32 -13.12 0.53
C SER A 166 1.44 -13.25 -0.72
N LEU A 167 0.22 -12.68 -0.72
CA LEU A 167 -0.71 -12.74 -1.87
C LEU A 167 -0.60 -11.51 -2.78
N GLY A 168 -0.14 -10.37 -2.25
CA GLY A 168 -0.22 -9.08 -2.96
C GLY A 168 -1.67 -8.63 -3.21
N ALA A 169 -1.85 -7.41 -3.71
CA ALA A 169 -3.19 -6.84 -3.94
C ALA A 169 -4.00 -7.67 -4.95
N HIS A 170 -3.40 -8.02 -6.08
CA HIS A 170 -4.07 -8.79 -7.13
C HIS A 170 -4.43 -10.23 -6.71
N GLY A 171 -3.61 -10.87 -5.87
CA GLY A 171 -3.91 -12.21 -5.36
C GLY A 171 -5.09 -12.24 -4.38
N LEU A 172 -5.31 -11.15 -3.64
CA LEU A 172 -6.49 -10.99 -2.78
C LEU A 172 -7.77 -10.85 -3.60
N VAL A 173 -7.74 -10.05 -4.69
CA VAL A 173 -8.91 -9.89 -5.58
C VAL A 173 -9.23 -11.19 -6.30
N GLU A 174 -8.21 -11.88 -6.82
CA GLU A 174 -8.41 -13.17 -7.47
C GLU A 174 -9.00 -14.18 -6.49
N ALA A 175 -8.53 -14.24 -5.25
CA ALA A 175 -9.11 -15.12 -4.25
C ALA A 175 -10.55 -14.73 -3.87
N ALA A 176 -10.83 -13.43 -3.72
CA ALA A 176 -12.16 -12.91 -3.42
C ALA A 176 -13.16 -13.20 -4.56
N ARG A 177 -12.74 -13.09 -5.82
CA ARG A 177 -13.52 -13.48 -7.01
C ARG A 177 -14.04 -14.90 -6.90
N ARG A 178 -13.23 -15.80 -6.33
CA ARG A 178 -13.55 -17.23 -6.25
C ARG A 178 -14.33 -17.59 -4.98
N LEU A 179 -14.56 -16.62 -4.10
CA LEU A 179 -15.43 -16.68 -2.93
C LEU A 179 -16.88 -16.24 -3.26
N GLN A 180 -17.30 -16.42 -4.52
CA GLN A 180 -18.63 -16.09 -5.07
C GLN A 180 -18.95 -14.59 -5.22
N LEU A 181 -17.94 -13.72 -5.35
CA LEU A 181 -18.21 -12.34 -5.74
C LEU A 181 -18.80 -12.28 -7.16
N PRO A 182 -19.85 -11.46 -7.39
CA PRO A 182 -20.35 -11.19 -8.74
C PRO A 182 -19.22 -10.73 -9.66
N ALA A 183 -19.20 -11.20 -10.90
CA ALA A 183 -18.15 -10.86 -11.86
C ALA A 183 -18.04 -9.34 -12.09
N THR A 184 -19.15 -8.61 -11.98
CA THR A 184 -19.20 -7.14 -12.02
C THR A 184 -18.44 -6.50 -10.87
N ALA A 185 -18.60 -6.99 -9.64
CA ALA A 185 -17.86 -6.49 -8.47
C ALA A 185 -16.36 -6.74 -8.60
N ALA A 186 -15.96 -7.91 -9.13
CA ALA A 186 -14.56 -8.21 -9.38
C ALA A 186 -13.93 -7.25 -10.41
N LEU A 187 -14.66 -6.94 -11.50
CA LEU A 187 -14.22 -5.94 -12.48
C LEU A 187 -14.03 -4.56 -11.84
N VAL A 188 -14.99 -4.11 -11.01
CA VAL A 188 -14.91 -2.82 -10.32
C VAL A 188 -13.69 -2.76 -9.41
N ILE A 189 -13.40 -3.84 -8.67
CA ILE A 189 -12.23 -3.89 -7.78
C ILE A 189 -10.92 -3.91 -8.57
N ASP A 190 -10.82 -4.71 -9.62
CA ASP A 190 -9.63 -4.77 -10.48
C ASP A 190 -9.34 -3.40 -11.10
N LEU A 191 -10.40 -2.73 -11.56
CA LEU A 191 -10.32 -1.38 -12.07
C LEU A 191 -9.90 -0.39 -10.99
N ALA A 192 -10.53 -0.40 -9.82
CA ALA A 192 -10.21 0.50 -8.73
C ALA A 192 -8.74 0.40 -8.30
N ILE A 193 -8.15 -0.80 -8.27
CA ILE A 193 -6.73 -0.97 -7.95
C ILE A 193 -5.84 -0.31 -9.01
N ARG A 194 -6.14 -0.52 -10.30
CA ARG A 194 -5.41 0.10 -11.41
C ARG A 194 -5.52 1.62 -11.35
N ASP A 195 -6.73 2.14 -11.17
CA ASP A 195 -7.00 3.57 -11.15
C ASP A 195 -6.40 4.24 -9.92
N LEU A 196 -6.37 3.58 -8.76
CA LEU A 196 -5.70 4.08 -7.57
C LEU A 196 -4.18 4.23 -7.80
N ALA A 197 -3.55 3.27 -8.47
CA ALA A 197 -2.13 3.34 -8.79
C ALA A 197 -1.82 4.48 -9.77
N LEU A 198 -2.63 4.61 -10.83
CA LEU A 198 -2.47 5.67 -11.83
C LEU A 198 -2.76 7.06 -11.24
N LEU A 199 -3.83 7.19 -10.47
CA LEU A 199 -4.21 8.45 -9.83
C LEU A 199 -3.20 8.87 -8.77
N GLY A 200 -2.62 7.92 -8.04
CA GLY A 200 -1.53 8.21 -7.11
C GLY A 200 -0.31 8.82 -7.81
N GLN A 201 0.04 8.32 -9.01
CA GLN A 201 1.12 8.91 -9.80
C GLN A 201 0.79 10.34 -10.26
N ILE A 202 -0.43 10.57 -10.76
CA ILE A 202 -0.90 11.92 -11.13
C ILE A 202 -0.87 12.86 -9.92
N ALA A 203 -1.29 12.39 -8.74
CA ALA A 203 -1.28 13.19 -7.51
C ALA A 203 0.15 13.61 -7.09
N ILE A 204 1.13 12.73 -7.29
CA ILE A 204 2.55 13.05 -7.04
C ILE A 204 3.04 14.11 -8.02
N GLU A 205 2.77 13.94 -9.31
CA GLU A 205 3.16 14.89 -10.34
C GLU A 205 2.54 16.28 -10.10
N LEU A 206 1.25 16.33 -9.76
CA LEU A 206 0.56 17.56 -9.39
C LEU A 206 1.11 18.17 -8.09
N GLY A 207 1.46 17.34 -7.11
CA GLY A 207 2.09 17.80 -5.86
C GLY A 207 3.48 18.41 -6.10
N GLN A 208 4.28 17.81 -6.99
CA GLN A 208 5.57 18.37 -7.43
C GLN A 208 5.39 19.67 -8.21
N ALA A 209 4.44 19.73 -9.14
CA ALA A 209 4.13 20.94 -9.89
C ALA A 209 3.67 22.08 -8.97
N LEU A 210 2.85 21.76 -7.96
CA LEU A 210 2.43 22.73 -6.94
C LEU A 210 3.62 23.25 -6.13
N ALA A 211 4.53 22.36 -5.73
CA ALA A 211 5.75 22.75 -5.00
C ALA A 211 6.65 23.66 -5.85
N LEU A 212 6.76 23.42 -7.16
CA LEU A 212 7.51 24.29 -8.09
C LEU A 212 6.82 25.65 -8.29
N ARG A 213 5.49 25.70 -8.24
CA ARG A 213 4.71 26.93 -8.40
C ARG A 213 4.68 27.78 -7.12
N SER A 214 4.75 27.17 -5.94
CA SER A 214 4.76 27.88 -4.67
C SER A 214 6.15 28.42 -4.35
N ILE A 215 6.45 29.62 -4.84
CA ILE A 215 7.67 30.35 -4.50
C ILE A 215 7.34 31.26 -3.29
N GLY A 216 7.90 30.96 -2.12
CA GLY A 216 7.74 31.79 -0.91
C GLY A 216 6.65 31.30 0.07
N HIS A 217 6.07 32.23 0.84
CA HIS A 217 5.25 31.91 2.01
C HIS A 217 3.80 31.53 1.67
N ASN A 218 3.40 30.28 1.95
CA ASN A 218 2.02 29.84 1.78
C ASN A 218 1.27 29.80 3.13
N ARG A 219 0.41 30.79 3.38
CA ARG A 219 -0.39 30.89 4.63
C ARG A 219 -1.51 29.83 4.70
N ASP A 220 -2.06 29.40 3.56
CA ASP A 220 -3.20 28.49 3.49
C ASP A 220 -2.85 27.13 2.85
N LYS A 221 -2.06 26.34 3.60
CA LYS A 221 -1.60 25.00 3.17
C LYS A 221 -2.76 24.02 2.96
N SER A 222 -3.83 24.12 3.76
CA SER A 222 -5.04 23.29 3.62
C SER A 222 -5.79 23.58 2.32
N SER A 223 -5.90 24.85 1.92
CA SER A 223 -6.54 25.26 0.67
C SER A 223 -5.78 24.73 -0.55
N SER A 224 -4.44 24.77 -0.48
CA SER A 224 -3.58 24.25 -1.55
C SER A 224 -3.73 22.73 -1.72
N VAL A 225 -3.82 21.99 -0.61
CA VAL A 225 -4.10 20.54 -0.62
C VAL A 225 -5.52 20.26 -1.13
N ALA A 226 -6.52 21.06 -0.75
CA ALA A 226 -7.87 20.93 -1.26
C ALA A 226 -7.93 21.15 -2.78
N GLY A 227 -7.18 22.11 -3.31
CA GLY A 227 -7.05 22.33 -4.76
C GLY A 227 -6.38 21.15 -5.48
N LEU A 228 -5.34 20.55 -4.87
CA LEU A 228 -4.73 19.33 -5.38
C LEU A 228 -5.72 18.16 -5.44
N LEU A 229 -6.50 17.96 -4.37
CA LEU A 229 -7.52 16.91 -4.31
C LEU A 229 -8.68 17.14 -5.29
N ALA A 230 -9.10 18.39 -5.49
CA ALA A 230 -10.14 18.72 -6.46
C ALA A 230 -9.68 18.45 -7.90
N THR A 231 -8.43 18.81 -8.23
CA THR A 231 -7.88 18.56 -9.57
C THR A 231 -7.64 17.08 -9.83
N THR A 232 -7.18 16.30 -8.85
CA THR A 232 -7.06 14.84 -9.00
C THR A 232 -8.43 14.18 -9.13
N TYR A 233 -9.45 14.61 -8.39
CA TYR A 233 -10.81 14.10 -8.53
C TYR A 233 -11.36 14.32 -9.95
N LEU A 234 -11.20 15.53 -10.50
CA LEU A 234 -11.64 15.83 -11.87
C LEU A 234 -10.92 14.92 -12.89
N LYS A 235 -9.62 14.70 -12.71
CA LYS A 235 -8.85 13.75 -13.55
C LYS A 235 -9.35 12.32 -13.41
N ALA A 236 -9.68 11.87 -12.21
CA ALA A 236 -10.22 10.53 -11.97
C ALA A 236 -11.57 10.34 -12.69
N HIS A 237 -12.42 11.37 -12.69
CA HIS A 237 -13.70 11.36 -13.42
C HIS A 237 -13.49 11.26 -14.94
N ASP A 238 -12.59 12.07 -15.51
CA ASP A 238 -12.27 12.02 -16.95
C ASP A 238 -11.71 10.66 -17.36
N LEU A 239 -10.81 10.10 -16.54
CA LEU A 239 -10.21 8.77 -16.74
C LEU A 239 -11.27 7.67 -16.74
N ALA A 240 -12.21 7.69 -15.79
CA ALA A 240 -13.29 6.72 -15.70
C ALA A 240 -14.19 6.76 -16.94
N GLY A 241 -14.54 7.97 -17.41
CA GLY A 241 -15.33 8.16 -18.62
C GLY A 241 -14.63 7.63 -19.88
N ALA A 242 -13.38 8.02 -20.10
CA ALA A 242 -12.59 7.57 -21.24
C ALA A 242 -12.38 6.05 -21.24
N GLN A 243 -12.21 5.46 -20.04
CA GLN A 243 -12.05 4.03 -19.94
C GLN A 243 -13.36 3.28 -20.22
N TYR A 244 -14.49 3.78 -19.74
CA TYR A 244 -15.79 3.20 -20.05
C TYR A 244 -16.07 3.24 -21.57
N GLU A 245 -15.82 4.37 -22.22
CA GLU A 245 -15.95 4.50 -23.68
C GLU A 245 -15.05 3.48 -24.41
N ALA A 246 -13.79 3.35 -23.98
CA ALA A 246 -12.87 2.36 -24.54
C ALA A 246 -13.33 0.90 -24.32
N MET A 247 -14.00 0.60 -23.21
CA MET A 247 -14.61 -0.71 -22.96
C MET A 247 -15.78 -0.95 -23.93
N VAL A 248 -16.66 0.03 -24.11
CA VAL A 248 -17.78 -0.05 -25.06
C VAL A 248 -17.29 -0.27 -26.49
N CYS A 249 -16.24 0.44 -26.92
CA CYS A 249 -15.61 0.26 -28.23
C CYS A 249 -15.04 -1.16 -28.45
N ARG A 250 -14.71 -1.89 -27.38
CA ARG A 250 -14.24 -3.29 -27.43
C ARG A 250 -15.37 -4.30 -27.35
N GLY A 251 -16.62 -3.86 -27.35
CA GLY A 251 -17.81 -4.72 -27.25
C GLY A 251 -18.25 -5.02 -25.83
N PHE A 252 -17.98 -4.13 -24.86
CA PHE A 252 -18.50 -4.27 -23.50
C PHE A 252 -20.01 -4.02 -23.47
N ASP A 253 -20.75 -5.07 -23.13
CA ASP A 253 -22.21 -5.19 -23.11
C ASP A 253 -22.80 -5.11 -21.70
N GLY A 254 -21.98 -4.77 -20.69
CA GLY A 254 -22.39 -4.64 -19.30
C GLY A 254 -22.39 -5.96 -18.51
N LEU A 255 -22.27 -7.09 -19.20
CA LEU A 255 -22.16 -8.41 -18.58
C LEU A 255 -20.72 -8.89 -18.60
N VAL A 256 -20.13 -9.07 -17.42
CA VAL A 256 -18.75 -9.55 -17.30
C VAL A 256 -18.75 -11.07 -17.26
N THR A 257 -18.42 -11.71 -18.37
CA THR A 257 -18.09 -13.15 -18.37
C THR A 257 -16.59 -13.31 -18.22
N VAL A 258 -16.13 -13.65 -17.01
CA VAL A 258 -14.72 -13.94 -16.79
C VAL A 258 -14.46 -15.41 -17.14
N PRO A 259 -13.55 -15.72 -18.09
CA PRO A 259 -13.18 -17.11 -18.36
C PRO A 259 -12.53 -17.73 -17.11
N SER A 260 -12.99 -18.93 -16.77
CA SER A 260 -12.43 -19.70 -15.65
C SER A 260 -10.96 -20.01 -15.94
N GLN A 261 -10.06 -19.53 -15.09
CA GLN A 261 -8.63 -19.85 -15.25
C GLN A 261 -8.39 -21.34 -15.02
N PRO A 262 -7.63 -22.02 -15.90
CA PRO A 262 -7.32 -23.44 -15.73
C PRO A 262 -6.44 -23.64 -14.48
N VAL A 263 -6.89 -24.51 -13.57
CA VAL A 263 -6.10 -24.94 -12.40
C VAL A 263 -4.95 -25.81 -12.89
N SER A 264 -3.71 -25.35 -12.67
CA SER A 264 -2.51 -26.10 -13.04
C SER A 264 -2.31 -27.29 -12.11
N HIS A 265 -2.34 -28.51 -12.63
CA HIS A 265 -2.26 -29.78 -11.88
C HIS A 265 -1.00 -29.92 -10.99
N ARG A 266 0.06 -29.15 -11.26
CA ARG A 266 1.33 -29.19 -10.50
C ARG A 266 1.24 -28.54 -9.10
N SER A 267 0.19 -27.75 -8.81
CA SER A 267 -0.06 -27.17 -7.48
C SER A 267 -0.73 -28.13 -6.48
N GLY A 268 -1.23 -29.28 -6.95
CA GLY A 268 -2.02 -30.21 -6.13
C GLY A 268 -1.25 -30.79 -4.94
N PHE A 269 -0.02 -31.25 -5.15
CA PHE A 269 0.77 -31.89 -4.08
C PHE A 269 1.18 -30.90 -2.98
N ALA A 270 1.64 -29.70 -3.37
CA ALA A 270 1.98 -28.66 -2.39
C ALA A 270 0.76 -28.21 -1.58
N SER A 271 -0.40 -28.12 -2.24
CA SER A 271 -1.67 -27.82 -1.58
C SER A 271 -2.10 -28.93 -0.62
N PHE A 272 -1.87 -30.20 -0.96
CA PHE A 272 -2.14 -31.34 -0.10
C PHE A 272 -1.25 -31.34 1.16
N CYS A 273 0.07 -31.14 1.02
CA CYS A 273 0.97 -31.02 2.17
C CYS A 273 0.58 -29.84 3.07
N TYR A 274 0.20 -28.70 2.49
CA TYR A 274 -0.26 -27.54 3.25
C TYR A 274 -1.55 -27.85 4.03
N LEU A 275 -2.52 -28.51 3.39
CA LEU A 275 -3.75 -28.95 4.05
C LEU A 275 -3.48 -29.94 5.19
N ALA A 276 -2.55 -30.89 5.00
CA ALA A 276 -2.19 -31.87 6.01
C ALA A 276 -1.61 -31.21 7.28
N VAL A 277 -0.76 -30.18 7.13
CA VAL A 277 -0.25 -29.40 8.26
C VAL A 277 -1.37 -28.66 9.00
N VAL A 278 -2.35 -28.12 8.27
CA VAL A 278 -3.51 -27.44 8.85
C VAL A 278 -4.41 -28.42 9.61
N ILE A 279 -4.65 -29.61 9.05
CA ILE A 279 -5.42 -30.67 9.71
C ILE A 279 -4.72 -31.10 11.00
N LEU A 280 -3.40 -31.27 10.99
CA LEU A 280 -2.62 -31.57 12.20
C LEU A 280 -2.81 -30.49 13.27
N ILE A 281 -2.74 -29.22 12.88
CA ILE A 281 -2.99 -28.08 13.77
C ILE A 281 -4.40 -28.12 14.37
N VAL A 282 -5.42 -28.42 13.56
CA VAL A 282 -6.81 -28.52 14.02
C VAL A 282 -6.97 -29.72 14.97
N ALA A 283 -6.32 -30.85 14.70
CA ALA A 283 -6.34 -32.00 15.59
C ALA A 283 -5.69 -31.67 16.95
N VAL A 284 -4.59 -30.93 16.96
CA VAL A 284 -3.95 -30.44 18.19
C VAL A 284 -4.86 -29.48 18.95
N PHE A 285 -5.59 -28.61 18.25
CA PHE A 285 -6.61 -27.74 18.87
C PHE A 285 -7.70 -28.56 19.57
N VAL A 286 -8.31 -29.51 18.86
CA VAL A 286 -9.38 -30.37 19.41
C VAL A 286 -8.87 -31.20 20.57
N TRP A 287 -7.64 -31.71 20.51
CA TRP A 287 -7.04 -32.46 21.60
C TRP A 287 -6.77 -31.60 22.84
N LEU A 288 -6.22 -30.39 22.67
CA LEU A 288 -5.91 -29.49 23.79
C LEU A 288 -7.14 -28.85 24.44
N GLU A 289 -8.21 -28.61 23.67
CA GLU A 289 -9.50 -28.17 24.23
C GLU A 289 -10.30 -29.34 24.80
N GLY A 290 -10.32 -30.48 24.10
CA GLY A 290 -11.08 -31.67 24.53
C GLY A 290 -10.46 -32.44 25.69
N ALA A 291 -9.15 -32.37 25.91
CA ALA A 291 -8.47 -33.05 27.02
C ALA A 291 -8.54 -32.27 28.35
N MET A 292 -8.96 -31.01 28.36
CA MET A 292 -9.03 -30.17 29.56
C MET A 292 -10.35 -29.38 29.70
N GLY A 293 -11.36 -29.71 28.89
CA GLY A 293 -12.73 -29.21 28.99
C GLY A 293 -13.62 -30.07 29.86
#